data_AF-A0A921ZK78-F1
#
_entry.id   AF-A0A921ZK78-F1
#
_cell.length_a   1.000
_cell.length_b   1.000
_cell.length_c   1.000
_cell.angle_alpha   90.00
_cell.angle_beta   90.00
_cell.angle_gamma   90.00
#
_symmetry.space_group_name_H-M   'P 1'
#
loop_
_entity.id
_entity.type
_entity.pdbx_description
1 polymer ?
#
loop_
_entity_poly.entity_id
_entity_poly.type
_entity_poly.pdbx_seq_one_letter_code
_entity_poly.pdbx_strand_id
1 'polypeptide(L)'
;MESSRDLVDTHSILYCAAVAACRVANVKFPIGNKTTRVVATKPAWQHRIEKRINSAQTLIAKLIAFQGGNCRLRIMRFMVQAFSGTNINSQDYRLWITECIDFFKQKVYAWANRIRRYRKRWDRFQQNRTFQSDQKRVYRCWENSTQGVADGRLPSARDMHNYWTNIWSSPVSHTEASWFGVVDRACETIRAMEAISVSPVDVLAAIRPTQNWKAPGPDGLYNFWLKWFPSSHARLAAQFQNALDGGSLPTFMTTGVTHLLFKSGCTTDPKNYRPITCLPTIYKPLTSILRYKITNHFTTNNILFPGQTGCKIGSRGTKELLLIDMTICQQARHNRQNLSAAWIDYKKAYDSVPHTWLLRVLNLYKVGTNLCNLLGSCMGQWTTVLRYPGGLIPAECDEPIRIKRGIFQGDSLSPLWFCMALNPLSTLLLDSGLGYRLRRGSEPISHLLYMDDLKLFA
;
A
#
# COMPACT_ATOMS: atom_id res chain seq x y z
N MET A 1 34.71 -0.70 -9.35
CA MET A 1 33.67 -1.75 -9.54
C MET A 1 34.22 -2.97 -10.26
N GLU A 2 35.16 -2.79 -11.20
CA GLU A 2 35.79 -3.90 -11.95
C GLU A 2 36.56 -4.90 -11.09
N SER A 3 36.89 -4.60 -9.82
CA SER A 3 37.58 -5.50 -8.89
C SER A 3 36.67 -6.23 -7.89
N SER A 4 35.34 -6.01 -7.90
CA SER A 4 34.42 -6.65 -6.94
C SER A 4 34.32 -8.16 -7.16
N ARG A 5 34.45 -8.94 -6.07
CA ARG A 5 34.48 -10.41 -6.13
C ARG A 5 33.07 -11.01 -6.13
N ASP A 6 32.17 -10.48 -5.30
CA ASP A 6 30.82 -11.00 -5.12
C ASP A 6 29.76 -9.90 -4.88
N LEU A 7 28.51 -10.33 -4.65
CA LEU A 7 27.38 -9.43 -4.39
C LEU A 7 27.54 -8.63 -3.09
N VAL A 8 28.26 -9.16 -2.09
CA VAL A 8 28.52 -8.49 -0.81
C VAL A 8 29.47 -7.31 -1.04
N ASP A 9 30.55 -7.56 -1.78
CA ASP A 9 31.51 -6.53 -2.17
C ASP A 9 30.86 -5.45 -3.03
N THR A 10 30.07 -5.84 -4.03
CA THR A 10 29.38 -4.88 -4.93
C THR A 10 28.39 -4.03 -4.14
N HIS A 11 27.62 -4.64 -3.23
CA HIS A 11 26.75 -3.91 -2.33
C HIS A 11 27.52 -2.90 -1.47
N SER A 12 28.62 -3.33 -0.86
CA SER A 12 29.44 -2.48 0.02
C SER A 12 30.03 -1.28 -0.73
N ILE A 13 30.51 -1.49 -1.96
CA ILE A 13 30.99 -0.42 -2.84
C ILE A 13 29.86 0.57 -3.18
N LEU A 14 28.67 0.07 -3.53
CA LEU A 14 27.50 0.91 -3.83
C LEU A 14 27.09 1.77 -2.63
N TYR A 15 27.06 1.17 -1.44
CA TYR A 15 26.73 1.87 -0.20
C TYR A 15 27.79 2.94 0.13
N CYS A 16 29.07 2.60 0.09
CA CYS A 16 30.17 3.55 0.31
C CYS A 16 30.15 4.70 -0.70
N ALA A 17 29.88 4.42 -1.98
CA ALA A 17 29.74 5.44 -3.02
C ALA A 17 28.56 6.39 -2.76
N ALA A 18 27.42 5.85 -2.33
CA ALA A 18 26.25 6.66 -1.95
C ALA A 18 26.56 7.59 -0.75
N VAL A 19 27.21 7.04 0.29
CA VAL A 19 27.61 7.83 1.47
C VAL A 19 28.64 8.90 1.09
N ALA A 20 29.64 8.56 0.28
CA ALA A 20 30.63 9.52 -0.21
C ALA A 20 29.99 10.65 -1.02
N ALA A 21 29.08 10.32 -1.95
CA ALA A 21 28.34 11.31 -2.72
C ALA A 21 27.53 12.25 -1.83
N CYS A 22 26.84 11.74 -0.80
CA CYS A 22 26.14 12.57 0.19
C CYS A 22 27.07 13.50 0.96
N ARG A 23 28.25 13.02 1.36
CA ARG A 23 29.25 13.83 2.07
C ARG A 23 29.79 14.96 1.19
N VAL A 24 30.13 14.66 -0.06
CA VAL A 24 30.61 15.67 -1.03
C VAL A 24 29.53 16.71 -1.33
N ALA A 25 28.27 16.30 -1.42
CA ALA A 25 27.13 17.20 -1.62
C ALA A 25 26.71 17.98 -0.35
N ASN A 26 27.44 17.84 0.76
CA ASN A 26 27.15 18.45 2.06
C ASN A 26 25.71 18.20 2.56
N VAL A 27 25.16 17.02 2.24
CA VAL A 27 23.82 16.62 2.68
C VAL A 27 23.90 16.21 4.15
N LYS A 28 23.36 17.05 5.03
CA LYS A 28 23.23 16.72 6.45
C LYS A 28 22.06 15.76 6.65
N PHE A 29 22.34 14.54 7.09
CA PHE A 29 21.30 13.63 7.54
C PHE A 29 20.77 14.14 8.90
N PRO A 30 19.46 14.38 9.05
CA PRO A 30 18.92 14.76 10.34
C PRO A 30 19.13 13.60 11.32
N ILE A 31 19.95 13.84 12.34
CA ILE A 31 20.07 12.96 13.50
C ILE A 31 18.82 13.21 14.35
N GLY A 32 17.79 12.39 14.14
CA GLY A 32 16.57 12.38 14.95
C GLY A 32 15.28 12.75 14.22
N ASN A 33 14.17 12.20 14.73
CA ASN A 33 12.77 12.36 14.28
C ASN A 33 12.24 13.80 14.42
N LYS A 34 12.87 14.79 13.81
CA LYS A 34 12.27 16.10 13.63
C LYS A 34 11.75 16.20 12.21
N THR A 35 10.60 15.57 11.97
CA THR A 35 9.71 16.01 10.89
C THR A 35 9.33 17.46 11.21
N THR A 36 10.01 18.42 10.61
CA THR A 36 9.58 19.80 10.58
C THR A 36 8.26 19.85 9.82
N ARG A 37 7.16 19.70 10.56
CA ARG A 37 5.84 20.11 10.07
C ARG A 37 5.96 21.58 9.75
N VAL A 38 6.05 21.92 8.48
CA VAL A 38 5.87 23.28 7.99
C VAL A 38 4.45 23.66 8.39
N VAL A 39 4.30 24.38 9.50
CA VAL A 39 3.01 24.91 9.93
C VAL A 39 2.62 25.94 8.88
N ALA A 40 1.59 25.63 8.10
CA ALA A 40 1.06 26.56 7.11
C ALA A 40 0.60 27.82 7.84
N THR A 41 1.28 28.95 7.58
CA THR A 41 0.94 30.24 8.18
C THR A 41 -0.38 30.74 7.62
N LYS A 42 -1.32 31.09 8.50
CA LYS A 42 -2.62 31.63 8.08
C LYS A 42 -2.43 33.01 7.42
N PRO A 43 -3.15 33.33 6.32
CA PRO A 43 -3.08 34.65 5.71
C PRO A 43 -3.52 35.77 6.69
N ALA A 44 -2.88 36.94 6.62
CA ALA A 44 -3.17 38.07 7.50
C ALA A 44 -4.64 38.55 7.47
N TRP A 45 -5.31 38.45 6.32
CA TRP A 45 -6.75 38.78 6.22
C TRP A 45 -7.62 37.80 7.00
N GLN A 46 -7.24 36.52 7.10
CA GLN A 46 -7.98 35.51 7.87
C GLN A 46 -7.91 35.85 9.35
N HIS A 47 -6.73 36.22 9.86
CA HIS A 47 -6.56 36.69 11.24
C HIS A 47 -7.42 37.92 11.55
N ARG A 48 -7.48 38.90 10.64
CA ARG A 48 -8.33 40.10 10.79
C ARG A 48 -9.81 39.74 10.93
N ILE A 49 -10.30 38.79 10.14
CA ILE A 49 -11.70 38.35 10.18
C ILE A 49 -11.97 37.51 11.44
N GLU A 50 -11.08 36.59 11.81
CA GLU A 50 -11.18 35.83 13.07
C GLU A 50 -11.24 36.76 14.29
N LYS A 51 -10.43 37.84 14.31
CA LYS A 51 -10.49 38.87 15.36
C LYS A 51 -11.85 39.58 15.40
N ARG A 52 -12.41 39.97 14.24
CA ARG A 52 -13.75 40.59 14.15
C ARG A 52 -14.85 39.67 14.66
N ILE A 53 -14.78 38.38 14.33
CA ILE A 53 -15.71 37.36 14.83
C ILE A 53 -15.64 37.29 16.36
N ASN A 54 -14.45 37.17 16.94
CA ASN A 54 -14.27 37.08 18.40
C ASN A 54 -14.78 38.34 19.12
N SER A 55 -14.51 39.53 18.56
CA SER A 55 -15.02 40.78 19.11
C SER A 55 -16.56 40.85 19.07
N ALA A 56 -17.18 40.45 17.96
CA ALA A 56 -18.64 40.44 17.85
C ALA A 56 -19.29 39.38 18.75
N GLN A 57 -18.70 38.19 18.89
CA GLN A 57 -19.16 37.17 19.84
C GLN A 57 -19.08 37.66 21.29
N THR A 58 -18.01 38.40 21.62
CA THR A 58 -17.88 39.05 22.94
C THR A 58 -19.00 40.06 23.16
N LEU A 59 -19.30 40.91 22.17
CA LEU A 59 -20.41 41.88 22.24
C LEU A 59 -21.76 41.19 22.40
N ILE A 60 -22.04 40.13 21.63
CA ILE A 60 -23.26 39.32 21.75
C ILE A 60 -23.39 38.77 23.17
N ALA A 61 -22.33 38.18 23.74
CA ALA A 61 -22.37 37.66 25.09
C ALA A 61 -22.66 38.74 26.15
N LYS A 62 -22.17 39.97 25.95
CA LYS A 62 -22.45 41.11 26.83
C LYS A 62 -23.87 41.67 26.64
N LEU A 63 -24.40 41.68 25.41
CA LEU A 63 -25.78 42.04 25.12
C LEU A 63 -26.75 41.05 25.77
N ILE A 64 -26.49 39.74 25.67
CA ILE A 64 -27.30 38.71 26.34
C ILE A 64 -27.27 38.89 27.87
N ALA A 65 -26.09 39.18 28.44
CA ALA A 65 -25.98 39.44 29.89
C ALA A 65 -26.77 40.69 30.32
N PHE A 66 -26.78 41.75 29.52
CA PHE A 66 -27.60 42.94 29.76
C PHE A 66 -29.10 42.64 29.62
N GLN A 67 -29.50 41.82 28.65
CA GLN A 67 -30.88 41.33 28.50
C GLN A 67 -31.35 40.59 29.75
N GLY A 68 -30.48 39.79 30.36
CA GLY A 68 -30.73 39.07 31.62
C GLY A 68 -30.67 39.94 32.88
N GLY A 69 -30.64 41.28 32.77
CA GLY A 69 -30.70 42.20 33.89
C GLY A 69 -29.36 42.65 34.47
N ASN A 70 -28.22 42.29 33.86
CA ASN A 70 -26.90 42.65 34.38
C ASN A 70 -26.45 44.05 33.90
N CYS A 71 -26.59 45.06 34.75
CA CYS A 71 -26.28 46.47 34.44
C CYS A 71 -24.93 46.96 35.00
N ARG A 72 -23.95 46.07 35.28
CA ARG A 72 -22.63 46.50 35.79
C ARG A 72 -21.97 47.51 34.83
N LEU A 73 -21.26 48.50 35.37
CA LEU A 73 -20.54 49.55 34.60
C LEU A 73 -19.71 49.01 33.42
N ARG A 74 -19.06 47.85 33.62
CA ARG A 74 -18.28 47.18 32.56
C ARG A 74 -19.13 46.74 31.38
N ILE A 75 -20.36 46.27 31.61
CA ILE A 75 -21.31 45.85 30.56
C ILE A 75 -21.87 47.09 29.84
N MET A 76 -22.18 48.15 30.58
CA MET A 76 -22.66 49.41 29.99
C MET A 76 -21.65 50.03 29.01
N ARG A 77 -20.34 49.93 29.26
CA ARG A 77 -19.29 50.33 28.29
C ARG A 77 -19.38 49.53 26.98
N PHE A 78 -19.69 48.24 27.03
CA PHE A 78 -19.90 47.42 25.84
C PHE A 78 -21.23 47.74 25.13
N MET A 79 -22.25 48.21 25.85
CA MET A 79 -23.52 48.65 25.23
C MET A 79 -23.30 49.91 24.40
N VAL A 80 -22.60 50.90 24.96
CA VAL A 80 -22.20 52.11 24.20
C VAL A 80 -21.40 51.75 22.95
N GLN A 81 -20.52 50.74 23.04
CA GLN A 81 -19.78 50.23 21.89
C GLN A 81 -20.65 49.47 20.88
N ALA A 82 -21.63 48.68 21.35
CA ALA A 82 -22.52 47.90 20.49
C ALA A 82 -23.47 48.79 19.67
N PHE A 83 -23.95 49.87 20.30
CA PHE A 83 -24.85 50.86 19.71
C PHE A 83 -24.11 52.08 19.14
N SER A 84 -22.77 52.08 19.12
CA SER A 84 -21.99 53.20 18.57
C SER A 84 -22.32 53.41 17.09
N GLY A 85 -22.67 54.63 16.72
CA GLY A 85 -23.10 54.96 15.36
C GLY A 85 -24.57 54.66 15.06
N THR A 86 -25.37 54.29 16.06
CA THR A 86 -26.84 54.29 16.00
C THR A 86 -27.38 55.54 16.72
N ASN A 87 -28.50 56.10 16.28
CA ASN A 87 -29.17 57.23 16.96
C ASN A 87 -29.99 56.78 18.19
N ILE A 88 -29.60 55.67 18.83
CA ILE A 88 -30.35 55.06 19.93
C ILE A 88 -29.77 55.56 21.26
N ASN A 89 -30.63 56.16 22.09
CA ASN A 89 -30.24 56.64 23.41
C ASN A 89 -30.08 55.47 24.40
N SER A 90 -29.29 55.69 25.46
CA SER A 90 -28.99 54.66 26.46
C SER A 90 -30.22 54.15 27.22
N GLN A 91 -31.29 54.94 27.28
CA GLN A 91 -32.58 54.58 27.87
C GLN A 91 -33.35 53.55 27.00
N ASP A 92 -33.12 53.57 25.68
CA ASP A 92 -33.82 52.74 24.70
C ASP A 92 -33.07 51.44 24.35
N TYR A 93 -31.87 51.22 24.90
CA TYR A 93 -31.06 50.03 24.62
C TYR A 93 -31.81 48.73 24.86
N ARG A 94 -32.70 48.68 25.86
CA ARG A 94 -33.49 47.47 26.15
C ARG A 94 -34.51 47.14 25.06
N LEU A 95 -35.05 48.15 24.37
CA LEU A 95 -36.03 47.96 23.29
C LEU A 95 -35.36 47.37 22.04
N TRP A 96 -34.14 47.79 21.73
CA TRP A 96 -33.41 47.42 20.50
C TRP A 96 -32.39 46.29 20.68
N ILE A 97 -32.30 45.71 21.88
CA ILE A 97 -31.26 44.75 22.22
C ILE A 97 -31.30 43.49 21.36
N THR A 98 -32.50 42.97 21.09
CA THR A 98 -32.71 41.75 20.30
C THR A 98 -32.26 41.95 18.86
N GLU A 99 -32.62 43.08 18.25
CA GLU A 99 -32.19 43.43 16.90
C GLU A 99 -30.68 43.65 16.81
N CYS A 100 -30.08 44.30 17.82
CA CYS A 100 -28.64 44.49 17.91
C CYS A 100 -27.90 43.14 18.00
N ILE A 101 -28.41 42.21 18.82
CA ILE A 101 -27.89 40.83 18.91
C ILE A 101 -27.96 40.15 17.55
N ASP A 102 -29.10 40.22 16.85
CA ASP A 102 -29.28 39.56 15.57
C ASP A 102 -28.41 40.18 14.46
N PHE A 103 -28.23 41.49 14.47
CA PHE A 103 -27.28 42.18 13.59
C PHE A 103 -25.84 41.66 13.77
N PHE A 104 -25.37 41.51 15.01
CA PHE A 104 -24.04 40.97 15.26
C PHE A 104 -23.95 39.47 14.90
N LYS A 105 -25.01 38.68 15.13
CA LYS A 105 -25.07 37.27 14.66
C LYS A 105 -24.95 37.18 13.14
N GLN A 106 -25.67 38.02 12.39
CA GLN A 106 -25.60 38.07 10.93
C GLN A 106 -24.18 38.44 10.45
N LYS A 107 -23.51 39.40 11.09
CA LYS A 107 -22.12 39.76 10.81
C LYS A 107 -21.16 38.60 11.07
N VAL A 108 -21.28 37.94 12.22
CA VAL A 108 -20.48 36.74 12.56
C VAL A 108 -20.69 35.66 11.51
N TYR A 109 -21.93 35.39 11.13
CA TYR A 109 -22.28 34.40 10.10
C TYR A 109 -21.65 34.74 8.75
N ALA A 110 -21.74 35.99 8.29
CA ALA A 110 -21.16 36.44 7.03
C ALA A 110 -19.62 36.33 7.01
N TRP A 111 -18.96 36.73 8.10
CA TRP A 111 -17.51 36.63 8.26
C TRP A 111 -17.03 35.17 8.33
N ALA A 112 -17.71 34.33 9.10
CA ALA A 112 -17.43 32.90 9.17
C ALA A 112 -17.62 32.23 7.80
N ASN A 113 -18.66 32.60 7.06
CA ASN A 113 -18.90 32.11 5.70
C ASN A 113 -17.81 32.51 4.72
N ARG A 114 -17.24 33.70 4.84
CA ARG A 114 -16.10 34.11 4.02
C ARG A 114 -14.87 33.23 4.27
N ILE A 115 -14.56 32.92 5.53
CA ILE A 115 -13.48 31.99 5.89
C ILE A 115 -13.79 30.59 5.36
N ARG A 116 -15.01 30.09 5.55
CA ARG A 116 -15.46 28.77 5.09
C ARG A 116 -15.33 28.59 3.58
N ARG A 117 -15.77 29.58 2.80
CA ARG A 117 -15.64 29.58 1.32
C ARG A 117 -14.18 29.55 0.88
N TYR A 118 -13.33 30.35 1.52
CA TYR A 118 -11.90 30.33 1.23
C TYR A 118 -11.27 28.98 1.54
N ARG A 119 -11.52 28.41 2.73
CA ARG A 119 -11.02 27.08 3.09
C ARG A 119 -11.44 26.01 2.07
N LYS A 120 -12.73 25.96 1.74
CA LYS A 120 -13.25 25.00 0.74
C LYS A 120 -12.57 25.17 -0.64
N ARG A 121 -12.32 26.40 -1.08
CA ARG A 121 -11.61 26.67 -2.34
C ARG A 121 -10.15 26.26 -2.25
N TRP A 122 -9.48 26.59 -1.15
CA TRP A 122 -8.08 26.25 -0.91
C TRP A 122 -7.88 24.73 -0.83
N ASP A 123 -8.74 24.03 -0.10
CA ASP A 123 -8.72 22.57 0.01
C ASP A 123 -8.89 21.93 -1.36
N ARG A 124 -9.85 22.39 -2.17
CA ARG A 124 -10.02 21.92 -3.55
C ARG A 124 -8.80 22.20 -4.42
N PHE A 125 -8.21 23.39 -4.30
CA PHE A 125 -6.99 23.75 -5.03
C PHE A 125 -5.83 22.84 -4.65
N GLN A 126 -5.62 22.59 -3.36
CA GLN A 126 -4.60 21.68 -2.86
C GLN A 126 -4.87 20.24 -3.29
N GLN A 127 -6.12 19.78 -3.22
CA GLN A 127 -6.53 18.46 -3.68
C GLN A 127 -6.27 18.30 -5.17
N ASN A 128 -6.66 19.26 -6.03
CA ASN A 128 -6.42 19.19 -7.47
C ASN A 128 -4.92 19.20 -7.80
N ARG A 129 -4.15 20.08 -7.15
CA ARG A 129 -2.69 20.15 -7.33
C ARG A 129 -2.01 18.85 -6.88
N THR A 130 -2.47 18.28 -5.77
CA THR A 130 -1.99 16.99 -5.27
C THR A 130 -2.45 15.86 -6.19
N PHE A 131 -3.65 15.90 -6.74
CA PHE A 131 -4.14 14.88 -7.67
C PHE A 131 -3.32 14.85 -8.96
N GLN A 132 -2.95 16.03 -9.49
CA GLN A 132 -2.10 16.10 -10.68
C GLN A 132 -0.68 15.57 -10.45
N SER A 133 -0.14 15.72 -9.24
CA SER A 133 1.25 15.33 -8.91
C SER A 133 1.38 13.94 -8.27
N ASP A 134 0.44 13.56 -7.40
CA ASP A 134 0.39 12.31 -6.66
C ASP A 134 -1.07 11.94 -6.33
N GLN A 135 -1.75 11.33 -7.30
CA GLN A 135 -3.12 10.84 -7.15
C GLN A 135 -3.28 9.93 -5.92
N LYS A 136 -2.28 9.09 -5.63
CA LYS A 136 -2.31 8.14 -4.49
C LYS A 136 -2.35 8.85 -3.15
N ARG A 137 -1.76 10.05 -3.04
CA ARG A 137 -1.83 10.84 -1.81
C ARG A 137 -3.22 11.42 -1.57
N VAL A 138 -3.94 11.80 -2.62
CA VAL A 138 -5.33 12.29 -2.49
C VAL A 138 -6.25 11.20 -1.97
N TYR A 139 -6.22 10.02 -2.60
CA TYR A 139 -7.03 8.88 -2.16
C TYR A 139 -6.69 8.46 -0.72
N ARG A 140 -5.40 8.38 -0.36
CA ARG A 140 -4.99 8.13 1.03
C ARG A 140 -5.50 9.18 2.01
N CYS A 141 -5.50 10.46 1.65
CA CYS A 141 -6.05 11.51 2.52
C CYS A 141 -7.57 11.38 2.70
N TRP A 142 -8.30 10.92 1.67
CA TRP A 142 -9.73 10.65 1.78
C TRP A 142 -10.03 9.39 2.60
N GLU A 143 -9.30 8.31 2.36
CA GLU A 143 -9.40 7.06 3.16
C GLU A 143 -9.03 7.31 4.62
N ASN A 144 -7.94 8.04 4.89
CA ASN A 144 -7.53 8.38 6.26
C ASN A 144 -8.45 9.42 6.94
N SER A 145 -9.30 10.13 6.19
CA SER A 145 -10.35 10.98 6.80
C SER A 145 -11.53 10.17 7.32
N THR A 146 -11.68 8.92 6.85
CA THR A 146 -12.71 7.95 7.28
C THR A 146 -12.13 6.88 8.20
N GLN A 147 -10.86 6.50 8.02
CA GLN A 147 -10.07 5.71 8.96
C GLN A 147 -9.46 6.67 9.97
N GLY A 148 -10.20 6.99 11.03
CA GLY A 148 -9.64 7.67 12.18
C GLY A 148 -8.31 7.01 12.55
N VAL A 149 -7.26 7.83 12.70
CA VAL A 149 -6.07 7.42 13.46
C VAL A 149 -6.63 7.00 14.80
N ALA A 150 -6.77 5.69 15.01
CA ALA A 150 -7.37 5.19 16.21
C ALA A 150 -6.43 5.59 17.35
N ASP A 151 -6.90 6.49 18.21
CA ASP A 151 -6.35 6.80 19.54
C ASP A 151 -6.47 5.58 20.49
N GLY A 152 -6.36 4.37 19.93
CA GLY A 152 -6.37 3.12 20.66
C GLY A 152 -4.97 2.76 21.10
N ARG A 153 -4.87 2.12 22.28
CA ARG A 153 -3.62 1.52 22.76
C ARG A 153 -3.06 0.61 21.66
N LEU A 154 -1.75 0.72 21.39
CA LEU A 154 -1.06 -0.18 20.48
C LEU A 154 -0.90 -1.56 21.16
N PRO A 155 -0.80 -2.66 20.40
CA PRO A 155 -0.47 -3.95 20.96
C PRO A 155 0.93 -3.88 21.58
N SER A 156 1.23 -4.74 22.56
CA SER A 156 2.61 -4.86 23.03
C SER A 156 3.51 -5.39 21.91
N ALA A 157 4.77 -4.96 21.87
CA ALA A 157 5.74 -5.47 20.88
C ALA A 157 5.86 -7.01 20.97
N ARG A 158 5.77 -7.57 22.17
CA ARG A 158 5.82 -9.01 22.43
C ARG A 158 4.63 -9.75 21.85
N ASP A 159 3.41 -9.23 22.02
CA ASP A 159 2.20 -9.86 21.45
C ASP A 159 2.24 -9.87 19.93
N MET A 160 2.71 -8.77 19.32
CA MET A 160 2.91 -8.71 17.86
C MET A 160 3.97 -9.69 17.41
N HIS A 161 5.12 -9.72 18.09
CA HIS A 161 6.21 -10.64 17.78
C HIS A 161 5.71 -12.09 17.80
N ASN A 162 5.15 -12.53 18.93
CA ASN A 162 4.67 -13.89 19.12
C ASN A 162 3.64 -14.29 18.05
N TYR A 163 2.68 -13.40 17.79
CA TYR A 163 1.63 -13.67 16.82
C TYR A 163 2.17 -13.92 15.41
N TRP A 164 3.07 -13.06 14.93
CA TRP A 164 3.65 -13.19 13.59
C TRP A 164 4.70 -14.30 13.49
N THR A 165 5.52 -14.49 14.53
CA THR A 165 6.46 -15.60 14.64
C THR A 165 5.73 -16.95 14.57
N ASN A 166 4.60 -17.10 15.29
CA ASN A 166 3.78 -18.31 15.24
C ASN A 166 3.21 -18.57 13.84
N ILE A 167 2.89 -17.51 13.10
CA ILE A 167 2.43 -17.65 11.71
C ILE A 167 3.59 -18.11 10.84
N TRP A 168 4.70 -17.39 10.76
CA TRP A 168 5.73 -17.66 9.76
C TRP A 168 6.67 -18.82 10.10
N SER A 169 6.91 -19.10 11.38
CA SER A 169 7.87 -20.12 11.81
C SER A 169 7.28 -21.54 11.87
N SER A 170 5.96 -21.66 11.70
CA SER A 170 5.26 -22.95 11.66
C SER A 170 5.30 -23.49 10.23
N PRO A 171 6.07 -24.56 9.94
CA PRO A 171 6.13 -25.13 8.60
C PRO A 171 4.78 -25.77 8.25
N VAL A 172 4.38 -25.61 6.99
CA VAL A 172 3.23 -26.32 6.41
C VAL A 172 3.69 -26.93 5.10
N SER A 173 3.35 -28.19 4.90
CA SER A 173 3.53 -28.88 3.62
C SER A 173 2.21 -29.02 2.91
N HIS A 174 2.23 -28.93 1.58
CA HIS A 174 1.08 -29.35 0.79
C HIS A 174 0.89 -30.86 0.88
N THR A 175 -0.35 -31.28 0.72
CA THR A 175 -0.74 -32.69 0.61
C THR A 175 -1.11 -32.96 -0.84
N GLU A 176 -0.58 -34.05 -1.39
CA GLU A 176 -1.01 -34.57 -2.69
C GLU A 176 -2.50 -34.94 -2.61
N ALA A 177 -3.30 -34.40 -3.54
CA ALA A 177 -4.75 -34.56 -3.54
C ALA A 177 -5.23 -35.12 -4.88
N SER A 178 -6.40 -35.76 -4.89
CA SER A 178 -6.96 -36.40 -6.10
C SER A 178 -7.13 -35.44 -7.28
N TRP A 179 -7.39 -34.16 -7.01
CA TRP A 179 -7.54 -33.13 -8.04
C TRP A 179 -6.25 -32.81 -8.80
N PHE A 180 -5.07 -33.24 -8.32
CA PHE A 180 -3.79 -32.99 -8.98
C PHE A 180 -3.75 -33.62 -10.36
N GLY A 181 -4.34 -34.81 -10.54
CA GLY A 181 -4.37 -35.48 -11.85
C GLY A 181 -5.13 -34.69 -12.93
N VAL A 182 -6.10 -33.84 -12.55
CA VAL A 182 -6.77 -32.94 -13.50
C VAL A 182 -5.81 -31.83 -13.94
N VAL A 183 -5.12 -31.24 -12.98
CA VAL A 183 -4.21 -30.11 -13.20
C VAL A 183 -2.94 -30.56 -13.94
N ASP A 184 -2.36 -31.70 -13.57
CA ASP A 184 -1.18 -32.27 -14.23
C ASP A 184 -1.48 -32.52 -15.72
N ARG A 185 -2.63 -33.15 -16.04
CA ARG A 185 -3.08 -33.36 -17.43
C ARG A 185 -3.25 -32.05 -18.20
N ALA A 186 -3.85 -31.04 -17.58
CA ALA A 186 -4.00 -29.72 -18.20
C ALA A 186 -2.64 -29.04 -18.48
N CYS A 187 -1.60 -29.41 -17.73
CA CYS A 187 -0.25 -28.86 -17.86
C CYS A 187 0.70 -29.71 -18.73
N GLU A 188 0.28 -30.88 -19.21
CA GLU A 188 1.11 -31.79 -20.01
C GLU A 188 1.58 -31.15 -21.32
N THR A 189 0.75 -30.30 -21.92
CA THR A 189 1.05 -29.63 -23.20
C THR A 189 1.97 -28.41 -23.05
N ILE A 190 2.29 -27.99 -21.83
CA ILE A 190 3.15 -26.82 -21.58
C ILE A 190 4.58 -27.17 -21.98
N ARG A 191 5.18 -26.35 -22.85
CA ARG A 191 6.59 -26.51 -23.23
C ARG A 191 7.49 -26.16 -22.06
N ALA A 192 8.68 -26.76 -22.00
CA ALA A 192 9.67 -26.37 -21.01
C ALA A 192 10.14 -24.92 -21.23
N MET A 193 10.39 -24.21 -20.13
CA MET A 193 10.94 -22.87 -20.17
C MET A 193 12.34 -22.89 -20.77
N GLU A 194 12.58 -22.02 -21.74
CA GLU A 194 13.90 -21.84 -22.35
C GLU A 194 14.94 -21.36 -21.32
N ALA A 195 16.21 -21.68 -21.57
CA ALA A 195 17.30 -21.23 -20.72
C ALA A 195 17.32 -19.69 -20.66
N ILE A 196 17.29 -19.15 -19.45
CA ILE A 196 17.31 -17.70 -19.23
C ILE A 196 18.73 -17.22 -18.94
N SER A 197 19.02 -16.01 -19.38
CA SER A 197 20.22 -15.27 -19.02
C SER A 197 19.87 -13.89 -18.47
N VAL A 198 20.77 -13.36 -17.64
CA VAL A 198 20.67 -12.02 -17.05
C VAL A 198 21.71 -11.12 -17.70
N SER A 199 21.22 -10.09 -18.40
CA SER A 199 22.07 -9.11 -19.09
C SER A 199 22.08 -7.74 -18.38
N PRO A 200 23.05 -6.86 -18.68
CA PRO A 200 23.04 -5.48 -18.18
C PRO A 200 21.78 -4.71 -18.60
N VAL A 201 21.20 -5.06 -19.76
CA VAL A 201 19.95 -4.48 -20.26
C VAL A 201 18.77 -4.87 -19.36
N ASP A 202 18.72 -6.13 -18.91
CA ASP A 202 17.71 -6.60 -17.96
C ASP A 202 17.80 -5.85 -16.62
N VAL A 203 19.02 -5.63 -16.12
CA VAL A 203 19.27 -4.85 -14.89
C VAL A 203 18.81 -3.40 -15.03
N LEU A 204 19.15 -2.75 -16.14
CA LEU A 204 18.72 -1.39 -16.42
C LEU A 204 17.19 -1.30 -16.52
N ALA A 205 16.55 -2.24 -17.23
CA ALA A 205 15.10 -2.31 -17.38
C ALA A 205 14.38 -2.53 -16.04
N ALA A 206 14.96 -3.30 -15.13
CA ALA A 206 14.42 -3.52 -13.79
C ALA A 206 14.57 -2.29 -12.87
N ILE A 207 15.69 -1.56 -12.98
CA ILE A 207 16.00 -0.41 -12.11
C ILE A 207 15.25 0.87 -12.56
N ARG A 208 15.16 1.13 -13.87
CA ARG A 208 14.60 2.37 -14.43
C ARG A 208 13.20 2.75 -13.90
N PRO A 209 12.20 1.83 -13.84
CA PRO A 209 10.84 2.17 -13.40
C PRO A 209 10.69 2.31 -11.88
N THR A 210 11.71 1.96 -11.09
CA THR A 210 11.61 2.00 -9.62
C THR A 210 11.42 3.42 -9.09
N GLN A 211 10.77 3.59 -7.94
CA GLN A 211 10.69 4.92 -7.30
C GLN A 211 11.96 5.22 -6.51
N ASN A 212 12.55 6.39 -6.72
CA ASN A 212 13.88 6.77 -6.18
C ASN A 212 13.98 6.61 -4.66
N TRP A 213 12.99 7.12 -3.92
CA TRP A 213 13.00 7.20 -2.45
C TRP A 213 12.07 6.18 -1.79
N LYS A 214 11.88 5.02 -2.42
CA LYS A 214 11.16 3.91 -1.79
C LYS A 214 11.97 3.41 -0.59
N ALA A 215 11.29 3.03 0.49
CA ALA A 215 11.93 2.54 1.71
C ALA A 215 12.91 1.38 1.38
N PRO A 216 14.18 1.49 1.83
CA PRO A 216 15.18 0.44 1.64
C PRO A 216 14.92 -0.73 2.59
N GLY A 217 15.59 -1.86 2.34
CA GLY A 217 15.62 -2.98 3.27
C GLY A 217 16.60 -2.73 4.43
N PRO A 218 17.11 -3.80 5.07
CA PRO A 218 18.17 -3.68 6.08
C PRO A 218 19.45 -3.03 5.53
N ASP A 219 19.61 -3.03 4.21
CA ASP A 219 20.77 -2.50 3.49
C ASP A 219 20.86 -0.97 3.46
N GLY A 220 19.76 -0.26 3.74
CA GLY A 220 19.74 1.22 3.80
C GLY A 220 19.98 1.92 2.45
N LEU A 221 20.20 1.18 1.36
CA LEU A 221 20.48 1.70 0.03
C LEU A 221 19.18 2.06 -0.69
N TYR A 222 19.04 3.30 -1.15
CA TYR A 222 17.87 3.73 -1.93
C TYR A 222 18.00 3.42 -3.42
N ASN A 223 16.88 3.14 -4.09
CA ASN A 223 16.81 2.91 -5.55
C ASN A 223 17.41 4.07 -6.36
N PHE A 224 17.36 5.29 -5.82
CA PHE A 224 18.03 6.46 -6.38
C PHE A 224 19.47 6.15 -6.78
N TRP A 225 20.26 5.58 -5.88
CA TRP A 225 21.68 5.31 -6.12
C TRP A 225 21.91 4.29 -7.23
N LEU A 226 21.10 3.23 -7.29
CA LEU A 226 21.18 2.23 -8.37
C LEU A 226 20.91 2.84 -9.75
N LYS A 227 20.08 3.88 -9.85
CA LYS A 227 19.83 4.61 -11.11
C LYS A 227 20.98 5.52 -11.48
N TRP A 228 21.61 6.14 -10.48
CA TRP A 228 22.69 7.11 -10.68
C TRP A 228 24.08 6.46 -10.74
N PHE A 229 24.19 5.16 -10.50
CA PHE A 229 25.42 4.37 -10.66
C PHE A 229 25.30 3.33 -11.78
N PRO A 230 25.16 3.74 -13.06
CA PRO A 230 25.03 2.82 -14.18
C PRO A 230 26.26 1.92 -14.40
N SER A 231 27.44 2.36 -13.95
CA SER A 231 28.67 1.55 -13.94
C SER A 231 28.54 0.25 -13.14
N SER A 232 27.54 0.13 -12.25
CA SER A 232 27.26 -1.09 -11.50
C SER A 232 26.48 -2.15 -12.28
N HIS A 233 25.76 -1.77 -13.33
CA HIS A 233 24.76 -2.64 -13.96
C HIS A 233 25.38 -3.87 -14.61
N ALA A 234 26.53 -3.73 -15.26
CA ALA A 234 27.25 -4.85 -15.87
C ALA A 234 27.74 -5.85 -14.82
N ARG A 235 28.30 -5.35 -13.70
CA ARG A 235 28.77 -6.20 -12.60
C ARG A 235 27.61 -6.91 -11.90
N LEU A 236 26.52 -6.19 -11.63
CA LEU A 236 25.30 -6.78 -11.06
C LEU A 236 24.71 -7.86 -11.98
N ALA A 237 24.68 -7.64 -13.30
CA ALA A 237 24.18 -8.64 -14.23
C ALA A 237 25.01 -9.94 -14.19
N ALA A 238 26.34 -9.83 -14.25
CA ALA A 238 27.23 -10.99 -14.15
C ALA A 238 27.05 -11.73 -12.82
N GLN A 239 26.91 -11.01 -11.71
CA GLN A 239 26.73 -11.62 -10.39
C GLN A 239 25.34 -12.24 -10.21
N PHE A 240 24.29 -11.65 -10.79
CA PHE A 240 22.96 -12.25 -10.84
C PHE A 240 22.94 -13.52 -11.70
N GLN A 241 23.68 -13.54 -12.81
CA GLN A 241 23.87 -14.73 -13.62
C GLN A 241 24.59 -15.83 -12.81
N ASN A 242 25.70 -15.50 -12.14
CA ASN A 242 26.42 -16.45 -11.28
C ASN A 242 25.52 -17.00 -10.16
N ALA A 243 24.66 -16.17 -9.57
CA ALA A 243 23.70 -16.62 -8.56
C ALA A 243 22.65 -17.58 -9.14
N LEU A 244 22.17 -17.32 -10.36
CA LEU A 244 21.24 -18.20 -11.06
C LEU A 244 21.87 -19.54 -11.39
N ASP A 245 23.11 -19.54 -11.90
CA ASP A 245 23.84 -20.75 -12.27
C ASP A 245 24.24 -21.57 -11.03
N GLY A 246 24.65 -20.89 -9.95
CA GLY A 246 25.01 -21.50 -8.67
C GLY A 246 23.82 -21.83 -7.76
N GLY A 247 22.60 -21.42 -8.11
CA GLY A 247 21.38 -21.70 -7.36
C GLY A 247 21.33 -21.13 -5.94
N SER A 248 22.13 -20.10 -5.61
CA SER A 248 22.20 -19.56 -4.25
C SER A 248 22.45 -18.04 -4.23
N LEU A 249 22.03 -17.40 -3.13
CA LEU A 249 22.30 -15.99 -2.84
C LEU A 249 22.97 -15.83 -1.47
N PRO A 250 23.73 -14.74 -1.27
CA PRO A 250 24.20 -14.37 0.06
C PRO A 250 23.03 -14.08 1.01
N THR A 251 23.17 -14.47 2.27
CA THR A 251 22.13 -14.32 3.31
C THR A 251 21.59 -12.89 3.47
N PHE A 252 22.43 -11.87 3.24
CA PHE A 252 21.99 -10.48 3.35
C PHE A 252 20.90 -10.13 2.31
N MET A 253 20.88 -10.80 1.16
CA MET A 253 19.89 -10.58 0.10
C MET A 253 18.52 -11.17 0.42
N THR A 254 18.49 -12.23 1.24
CA THR A 254 17.27 -12.96 1.64
C THR A 254 16.74 -12.52 3.01
N THR A 255 17.36 -11.51 3.63
CA THR A 255 16.97 -10.96 4.93
C THR A 255 16.21 -9.65 4.75
N GLY A 256 14.98 -9.56 5.27
CA GLY A 256 14.13 -8.38 5.18
C GLY A 256 13.89 -7.65 6.52
N VAL A 257 13.31 -6.46 6.43
CA VAL A 257 12.71 -5.76 7.58
C VAL A 257 11.20 -5.66 7.34
N THR A 258 10.39 -6.19 8.24
CA THR A 258 8.94 -6.19 8.09
C THR A 258 8.30 -5.12 8.98
N HIS A 259 7.60 -4.19 8.34
CA HIS A 259 6.80 -3.16 8.99
C HIS A 259 5.35 -3.61 9.10
N LEU A 260 4.76 -3.49 10.29
CA LEU A 260 3.36 -3.81 10.54
C LEU A 260 2.50 -2.56 10.36
N LEU A 261 1.64 -2.55 9.34
CA LEU A 261 0.73 -1.45 9.02
C LEU A 261 -0.69 -1.78 9.46
N PHE A 262 -1.31 -0.93 10.27
CA PHE A 262 -2.70 -1.15 10.69
C PHE A 262 -3.65 -1.14 9.48
N LYS A 263 -4.53 -2.16 9.38
CA LYS A 263 -5.51 -2.32 8.30
C LYS A 263 -6.89 -1.81 8.72
N SER A 264 -7.48 -2.43 9.75
CA SER A 264 -8.83 -2.11 10.24
C SER A 264 -9.15 -2.88 11.53
N GLY A 265 -10.22 -2.52 12.24
CA GLY A 265 -10.67 -3.24 13.45
C GLY A 265 -10.03 -2.70 14.73
N CYS A 266 -9.79 -3.58 15.71
CA CYS A 266 -9.19 -3.20 17.00
C CYS A 266 -7.67 -3.01 16.87
N THR A 267 -7.14 -1.87 17.32
CA THR A 267 -5.70 -1.57 17.26
C THR A 267 -4.86 -2.44 18.17
N THR A 268 -5.42 -3.01 19.25
CA THR A 268 -4.65 -3.87 20.17
C THR A 268 -4.46 -5.28 19.63
N ASP A 269 -5.13 -5.66 18.55
CA ASP A 269 -5.09 -7.02 18.01
C ASP A 269 -4.05 -7.13 16.88
N PRO A 270 -2.98 -7.93 17.05
CA PRO A 270 -1.95 -8.12 16.02
C PRO A 270 -2.48 -8.62 14.68
N LYS A 271 -3.65 -9.29 14.65
CA LYS A 271 -4.25 -9.81 13.40
C LYS A 271 -4.69 -8.71 12.43
N ASN A 272 -4.93 -7.51 12.96
CA ASN A 272 -5.43 -6.35 12.24
C ASN A 272 -4.31 -5.54 11.58
N TYR A 273 -3.06 -6.00 11.70
CA TYR A 273 -1.90 -5.41 11.05
C TYR A 273 -1.54 -6.20 9.80
N ARG A 274 -1.10 -5.50 8.76
CA ARG A 274 -0.58 -6.07 7.53
C ARG A 274 0.95 -6.01 7.55
N PRO A 275 1.64 -7.15 7.37
CA PRO A 275 3.08 -7.18 7.30
C PRO A 275 3.53 -6.71 5.91
N ILE A 276 4.40 -5.71 5.84
CA ILE A 276 5.06 -5.27 4.61
C ILE A 276 6.56 -5.41 4.79
N THR A 277 7.16 -6.31 4.03
CA THR A 277 8.59 -6.60 4.09
C THR A 277 9.37 -5.72 3.11
N CYS A 278 10.23 -4.89 3.68
CA CYS A 278 11.28 -4.18 2.96
C CYS A 278 12.48 -5.11 2.78
N LEU A 279 12.60 -5.67 1.58
CA LEU A 279 13.76 -6.45 1.16
C LEU A 279 14.90 -5.55 0.67
N PRO A 280 16.14 -6.06 0.65
CA PRO A 280 17.31 -5.34 0.15
C PRO A 280 17.06 -4.78 -1.26
N THR A 281 17.56 -3.58 -1.49
CA THR A 281 17.36 -2.84 -2.73
C THR A 281 18.01 -3.51 -3.92
N ILE A 282 19.10 -4.27 -3.74
CA ILE A 282 19.73 -5.08 -4.81
C ILE A 282 18.95 -6.38 -5.10
N TYR A 283 18.21 -6.92 -4.13
CA TYR A 283 17.39 -8.12 -4.33
C TYR A 283 16.19 -7.85 -5.26
N LYS A 284 15.60 -6.65 -5.20
CA LYS A 284 14.40 -6.29 -5.97
C LYS A 284 14.62 -6.25 -7.49
N PRO A 285 15.73 -5.72 -8.03
CA PRO A 285 16.09 -5.87 -9.44
C PRO A 285 16.19 -7.32 -9.88
N LEU A 286 16.88 -8.18 -9.11
CA LEU A 286 16.98 -9.61 -9.42
C LEU A 286 15.59 -10.25 -9.52
N THR A 287 14.76 -10.14 -8.48
CA THR A 287 13.42 -10.74 -8.51
C THR A 287 12.51 -10.12 -9.57
N SER A 288 12.70 -8.85 -9.91
CA SER A 288 12.00 -8.21 -11.03
C SER A 288 12.40 -8.80 -12.38
N ILE A 289 13.70 -9.10 -12.60
CA ILE A 289 14.19 -9.76 -13.82
C ILE A 289 13.62 -11.18 -13.91
N LEU A 290 13.70 -11.95 -12.82
CA LEU A 290 13.17 -13.32 -12.78
C LEU A 290 11.66 -13.33 -13.04
N ARG A 291 10.92 -12.42 -12.40
CA ARG A 291 9.48 -12.22 -12.66
C ARG A 291 9.22 -11.96 -14.15
N TYR A 292 9.99 -11.08 -14.79
CA TYR A 292 9.82 -10.79 -16.21
C TYR A 292 10.02 -12.02 -17.08
N LYS A 293 11.11 -12.79 -16.86
CA LYS A 293 11.39 -14.01 -17.63
C LYS A 293 10.30 -15.07 -17.43
N ILE A 294 9.83 -15.31 -16.21
CA ILE A 294 8.70 -16.22 -15.92
C ILE A 294 7.42 -15.72 -16.60
N THR A 295 7.13 -14.42 -16.51
CA THR A 295 5.92 -13.85 -17.13
C THR A 295 5.94 -14.06 -18.65
N ASN A 296 7.11 -13.93 -19.29
CA ASN A 296 7.26 -14.18 -20.72
C ASN A 296 6.93 -15.65 -21.06
N HIS A 297 7.53 -16.60 -20.35
CA HIS A 297 7.22 -18.04 -20.48
C HIS A 297 5.72 -18.32 -20.33
N PHE A 298 5.08 -17.69 -19.35
CA PHE A 298 3.67 -17.87 -19.03
C PHE A 298 2.76 -17.27 -20.09
N THR A 299 3.17 -16.16 -20.69
CA THR A 299 2.43 -15.50 -21.78
C THR A 299 2.55 -16.33 -23.07
N THR A 300 3.75 -16.79 -23.42
CA THR A 300 3.99 -17.60 -24.63
C THR A 300 3.22 -18.93 -24.60
N ASN A 301 3.05 -19.53 -23.42
CA ASN A 301 2.36 -20.81 -23.26
C ASN A 301 0.91 -20.67 -22.75
N ASN A 302 0.36 -19.46 -22.63
CA ASN A 302 -1.00 -19.20 -22.12
C ASN A 302 -1.32 -19.90 -20.79
N ILE A 303 -0.38 -19.90 -19.84
CA ILE A 303 -0.45 -20.70 -18.61
C ILE A 303 -1.45 -20.12 -17.58
N LEU A 304 -1.48 -18.79 -17.43
CA LEU A 304 -2.35 -18.15 -16.45
C LEU A 304 -3.78 -18.04 -16.98
N PHE A 305 -4.74 -18.34 -16.10
CA PHE A 305 -6.15 -18.15 -16.37
C PHE A 305 -6.44 -16.72 -16.86
N PRO A 306 -7.08 -16.53 -18.03
CA PRO A 306 -7.31 -15.20 -18.59
C PRO A 306 -8.10 -14.24 -17.68
N GLY A 307 -8.98 -14.78 -16.82
CA GLY A 307 -9.79 -14.03 -15.85
C GLY A 307 -9.07 -13.66 -14.56
N GLN A 308 -7.81 -14.06 -14.37
CA GLN A 308 -6.94 -13.54 -13.31
C GLN A 308 -6.30 -12.23 -13.77
N THR A 309 -6.86 -11.10 -13.31
CA THR A 309 -6.46 -9.77 -13.78
C THR A 309 -5.46 -9.05 -12.88
N GLY A 310 -5.13 -9.61 -11.71
CA GLY A 310 -4.27 -8.95 -10.72
C GLY A 310 -2.81 -8.77 -11.18
N CYS A 311 -2.25 -9.76 -11.86
CA CYS A 311 -0.84 -9.79 -12.29
C CYS A 311 -0.65 -9.71 -13.81
N LYS A 312 -1.74 -9.50 -14.55
CA LYS A 312 -1.78 -9.56 -16.00
C LYS A 312 -1.32 -8.25 -16.63
N ILE A 313 -0.27 -8.31 -17.46
CA ILE A 313 0.21 -7.15 -18.22
C ILE A 313 -0.87 -6.73 -19.23
N GLY A 314 -1.12 -5.42 -19.35
CA GLY A 314 -2.12 -4.87 -20.28
C GLY A 314 -3.57 -4.97 -19.80
N SER A 315 -3.83 -5.55 -18.62
CA SER A 315 -5.16 -5.61 -18.02
C SER A 315 -5.64 -4.25 -17.53
N ARG A 316 -6.96 -3.98 -17.62
CA ARG A 316 -7.59 -2.81 -16.95
C ARG A 316 -7.90 -3.08 -15.47
N GLY A 317 -7.43 -4.22 -14.95
CA GLY A 317 -7.57 -4.64 -13.55
C GLY A 317 -9.04 -4.82 -13.16
N THR A 318 -9.40 -4.33 -11.99
CA THR A 318 -10.76 -4.43 -11.44
C THR A 318 -11.84 -3.79 -12.32
N LYS A 319 -11.50 -2.85 -13.21
CA LYS A 319 -12.47 -2.26 -14.15
C LYS A 319 -12.99 -3.29 -15.15
N GLU A 320 -12.11 -4.15 -15.65
CA GLU A 320 -12.47 -5.21 -16.60
C GLU A 320 -13.38 -6.24 -15.93
N LEU A 321 -13.00 -6.67 -14.72
CA LEU A 321 -13.81 -7.59 -13.93
C LEU A 321 -15.19 -7.02 -13.59
N LEU A 322 -15.27 -5.74 -13.22
CA LEU A 322 -16.53 -5.06 -12.92
C LEU A 322 -17.44 -4.99 -14.14
N LEU A 323 -16.88 -4.76 -15.33
CA LEU A 323 -17.66 -4.76 -16.58
C LEU A 323 -18.23 -6.16 -16.86
N ILE A 324 -17.42 -7.21 -16.73
CA ILE A 324 -17.88 -8.60 -16.93
C ILE A 324 -19.00 -8.93 -15.94
N ASP A 325 -18.79 -8.60 -14.66
CA ASP A 325 -19.79 -8.84 -13.62
C ASP A 325 -21.11 -8.10 -13.88
N MET A 326 -21.02 -6.83 -14.25
CA MET A 326 -22.18 -6.01 -14.60
C MET A 326 -22.93 -6.59 -15.80
N THR A 327 -22.22 -7.04 -16.84
CA THR A 327 -22.83 -7.66 -18.02
C THR A 327 -23.57 -8.95 -17.65
N ILE A 328 -22.96 -9.82 -16.84
CA ILE A 328 -23.60 -11.05 -16.34
C ILE A 328 -24.87 -10.72 -15.57
N CYS A 329 -24.79 -9.80 -14.60
CA CYS A 329 -25.93 -9.42 -13.77
C CYS A 329 -27.08 -8.78 -14.58
N GLN A 330 -26.75 -7.89 -15.52
CA GLN A 330 -27.74 -7.25 -16.39
C GLN A 330 -28.43 -8.25 -17.30
N GLN A 331 -27.67 -9.17 -17.89
CA GLN A 331 -28.22 -10.17 -18.77
C GLN A 331 -29.10 -11.19 -18.03
N ALA A 332 -28.67 -11.65 -16.85
CA ALA A 332 -29.46 -12.56 -16.03
C ALA A 332 -30.81 -11.93 -15.68
N ARG A 333 -30.79 -10.65 -15.30
CA ARG A 333 -32.00 -9.87 -15.02
C ARG A 333 -32.89 -9.69 -16.25
N HIS A 334 -32.31 -9.34 -17.40
CA HIS A 334 -33.04 -9.14 -18.65
C HIS A 334 -33.72 -10.44 -19.11
N ASN A 335 -32.99 -11.56 -19.05
CA ASN A 335 -33.46 -12.87 -19.49
C ASN A 335 -34.28 -13.63 -18.44
N ARG A 336 -34.46 -13.04 -17.24
CA ARG A 336 -35.11 -13.67 -16.08
C ARG A 336 -34.52 -15.04 -15.74
N GLN A 337 -33.20 -15.15 -15.83
CA GLN A 337 -32.45 -16.34 -15.46
C GLN A 337 -32.02 -16.26 -14.00
N ASN A 338 -31.97 -17.40 -13.33
CA ASN A 338 -31.36 -17.49 -12.01
C ASN A 338 -29.85 -17.27 -12.15
N LEU A 339 -29.30 -16.45 -11.25
CA LEU A 339 -27.87 -16.22 -11.14
C LEU A 339 -27.50 -16.36 -9.67
N SER A 340 -26.61 -17.30 -9.37
CA SER A 340 -25.98 -17.43 -8.06
C SER A 340 -24.56 -16.90 -8.14
N ALA A 341 -24.15 -16.13 -7.13
CA ALA A 341 -22.79 -15.62 -7.03
C ALA A 341 -22.26 -15.79 -5.61
N ALA A 342 -20.99 -16.18 -5.49
CA ALA A 342 -20.30 -16.33 -4.22
C ALA A 342 -18.98 -15.57 -4.23
N TRP A 343 -18.64 -14.93 -3.11
CA TRP A 343 -17.36 -14.26 -2.90
C TRP A 343 -16.56 -15.05 -1.87
N ILE A 344 -15.31 -15.37 -2.22
CA ILE A 344 -14.38 -16.12 -1.37
C ILE A 344 -13.22 -15.20 -1.01
N ASP A 345 -12.99 -15.01 0.29
CA ASP A 345 -11.89 -14.22 0.83
C ASP A 345 -10.86 -15.14 1.51
N TYR A 346 -9.61 -15.08 1.06
CA TYR A 346 -8.53 -15.88 1.63
C TYR A 346 -7.93 -15.18 2.85
N LYS A 347 -8.14 -15.76 4.02
CA LYS A 347 -7.54 -15.26 5.25
C LYS A 347 -6.00 -15.34 5.17
N LYS A 348 -5.37 -14.17 5.10
CA LYS A 348 -3.89 -14.01 5.08
C LYS A 348 -3.21 -14.83 4.00
N ALA A 349 -3.72 -14.74 2.78
CA ALA A 349 -3.31 -15.58 1.66
C ALA A 349 -1.78 -15.61 1.42
N TYR A 350 -1.10 -14.46 1.50
CA TYR A 350 0.35 -14.39 1.30
C TYR A 350 1.15 -15.06 2.41
N ASP A 351 0.66 -15.06 3.65
CA ASP A 351 1.40 -15.54 4.83
C ASP A 351 1.23 -17.05 5.07
N SER A 352 0.29 -17.70 4.36
CA SER A 352 -0.11 -19.09 4.61
C SER A 352 0.35 -20.09 3.56
N VAL A 353 0.85 -19.64 2.40
CA VAL A 353 1.20 -20.56 1.28
C VAL A 353 2.34 -21.51 1.66
N PRO A 354 2.16 -22.83 1.55
CA PRO A 354 3.23 -23.80 1.78
C PRO A 354 4.40 -23.62 0.79
N HIS A 355 5.64 -23.61 1.28
CA HIS A 355 6.82 -23.51 0.39
C HIS A 355 6.95 -24.72 -0.54
N THR A 356 6.56 -25.89 -0.07
CA THR A 356 6.52 -27.11 -0.91
C THR A 356 5.52 -26.98 -2.05
N TRP A 357 4.40 -26.27 -1.86
CA TRP A 357 3.44 -25.97 -2.92
C TRP A 357 4.03 -25.01 -3.96
N LEU A 358 4.72 -23.96 -3.50
CA LEU A 358 5.36 -22.98 -4.38
C LEU A 358 6.37 -23.64 -5.32
N LEU A 359 7.15 -24.61 -4.83
CA LEU A 359 8.08 -25.39 -5.65
C LEU A 359 7.36 -26.35 -6.60
N ARG A 360 6.32 -27.06 -6.13
CA ARG A 360 5.52 -27.96 -6.96
C ARG A 360 4.91 -27.22 -8.15
N VAL A 361 4.39 -26.02 -7.92
CA VAL A 361 3.77 -25.16 -8.94
C VAL A 361 4.79 -24.68 -9.98
N LEU A 362 6.03 -24.36 -9.60
CA LEU A 362 7.08 -24.03 -10.56
C LEU A 362 7.38 -25.21 -11.49
N ASN A 363 7.47 -26.42 -10.93
CA ASN A 363 7.69 -27.65 -11.70
C ASN A 363 6.48 -28.00 -12.60
N LEU A 364 5.25 -27.80 -12.10
CA LEU A 364 4.01 -28.01 -12.85
C LEU A 364 4.00 -27.16 -14.14
N TYR A 365 4.39 -25.89 -14.05
CA TYR A 365 4.43 -24.96 -15.18
C TYR A 365 5.75 -24.96 -15.95
N LYS A 366 6.57 -26.01 -15.76
CA LYS A 366 7.81 -26.26 -16.48
C LYS A 366 8.82 -25.10 -16.42
N VAL A 367 8.88 -24.42 -15.27
CA VAL A 367 9.88 -23.37 -15.02
C VAL A 367 11.28 -24.01 -14.98
N GLY A 368 12.28 -23.30 -15.48
CA GLY A 368 13.66 -23.78 -15.57
C GLY A 368 14.22 -24.25 -14.22
N THR A 369 14.96 -25.37 -14.23
CA THR A 369 15.48 -26.01 -13.02
C THR A 369 16.45 -25.13 -12.23
N ASN A 370 17.30 -24.37 -12.91
CA ASN A 370 18.19 -23.37 -12.29
C ASN A 370 17.41 -22.33 -11.48
N LEU A 371 16.30 -21.85 -12.03
CA LEU A 371 15.43 -20.88 -11.38
C LEU A 371 14.67 -21.50 -10.21
N CYS A 372 14.16 -22.73 -10.36
CA CYS A 372 13.55 -23.48 -9.26
C CYS A 372 14.53 -23.67 -8.09
N ASN A 373 15.79 -24.02 -8.39
CA ASN A 373 16.84 -24.22 -7.39
C ASN A 373 17.17 -22.91 -6.67
N LEU A 374 17.39 -21.83 -7.42
CA LEU A 374 17.65 -20.50 -6.86
C LEU A 374 16.51 -20.06 -5.93
N LEU A 375 15.26 -20.14 -6.42
CA LEU A 375 14.08 -19.74 -5.65
C LEU A 375 13.88 -20.62 -4.41
N GLY A 376 14.11 -21.94 -4.51
CA GLY A 376 14.06 -22.87 -3.40
C GLY A 376 15.12 -22.56 -2.33
N SER A 377 16.37 -22.31 -2.74
CA SER A 377 17.44 -21.90 -1.84
C SER A 377 17.11 -20.58 -1.14
N CYS A 378 16.63 -19.59 -1.91
CA CYS A 378 16.24 -18.29 -1.37
C CYS A 378 15.15 -18.45 -0.29
N MET A 379 14.08 -19.19 -0.59
CA MET A 379 12.99 -19.47 0.36
C MET A 379 13.51 -20.11 1.65
N GLY A 380 14.43 -21.08 1.54
CA GLY A 380 15.02 -21.75 2.69
C GLY A 380 15.83 -20.82 3.60
N GLN A 381 16.31 -19.70 3.07
CA GLN A 381 17.12 -18.68 3.75
C GLN A 381 16.35 -17.40 4.11
N TRP A 382 15.04 -17.35 3.85
CA TRP A 382 14.24 -16.16 4.13
C TRP A 382 14.14 -15.90 5.63
N THR A 383 14.57 -14.70 6.02
CA THR A 383 14.43 -14.21 7.40
C THR A 383 13.92 -12.78 7.40
N THR A 384 13.28 -12.36 8.49
CA THR A 384 12.86 -10.97 8.67
C THR A 384 13.00 -10.52 10.12
N VAL A 385 13.35 -9.26 10.31
CA VAL A 385 13.23 -8.56 11.60
C VAL A 385 11.94 -7.73 11.59
N LEU A 386 11.18 -7.75 12.69
CA LEU A 386 9.93 -6.98 12.81
C LEU A 386 10.20 -5.57 13.33
N ARG A 387 9.58 -4.57 12.71
CA ARG A 387 9.55 -3.18 13.19
C ARG A 387 8.14 -2.80 13.63
N TYR A 388 8.01 -2.45 14.90
CA TYR A 388 6.75 -2.10 15.53
C TYR A 388 6.46 -0.59 15.43
N PRO A 389 5.18 -0.17 15.33
CA PRO A 389 4.80 1.23 15.49
C PRO A 389 5.09 1.71 16.92
N GLY A 390 5.74 2.87 17.11
CA GLY A 390 5.75 3.57 18.40
C GLY A 390 7.05 3.61 19.22
N GLY A 391 8.19 3.13 18.70
CA GLY A 391 9.49 3.32 19.35
C GLY A 391 10.17 2.04 19.84
N LEU A 392 11.00 2.18 20.88
CA LEU A 392 12.05 1.22 21.30
C LEU A 392 11.59 -0.25 21.27
N ILE A 393 12.36 -1.06 20.57
CA ILE A 393 12.16 -2.50 20.42
C ILE A 393 12.83 -3.17 21.63
N PRO A 394 12.12 -4.01 22.41
CA PRO A 394 12.77 -4.85 23.42
C PRO A 394 13.85 -5.71 22.75
N ALA A 395 15.02 -5.89 23.37
CA ALA A 395 16.13 -6.64 22.78
C ALA A 395 15.72 -8.07 22.32
N GLU A 396 14.82 -8.71 23.07
CA GLU A 396 14.23 -10.02 22.77
C GLU A 396 13.38 -10.05 21.48
N CYS A 397 12.92 -8.90 20.99
CA CYS A 397 12.07 -8.77 19.81
C CYS A 397 12.83 -8.37 18.54
N ASP A 398 14.17 -8.24 18.61
CA ASP A 398 15.06 -7.90 17.48
C ASP A 398 15.67 -9.16 16.82
N GLU A 399 15.37 -10.35 17.34
CA GLU A 399 15.84 -11.61 16.74
C GLU A 399 15.20 -11.85 15.35
N PRO A 400 15.98 -12.29 14.35
CA PRO A 400 15.45 -12.62 13.03
C PRO A 400 14.47 -13.80 13.06
N ILE A 401 13.27 -13.58 12.53
CA ILE A 401 12.25 -14.62 12.34
C ILE A 401 12.53 -15.34 11.03
N ARG A 402 12.64 -16.67 11.07
CA ARG A 402 12.74 -17.50 9.86
C ARG A 402 11.37 -17.74 9.23
N ILE A 403 11.26 -17.46 7.94
CA ILE A 403 10.02 -17.67 7.18
C ILE A 403 9.98 -19.11 6.67
N LYS A 404 9.11 -19.95 7.23
CA LYS A 404 8.92 -21.36 6.84
C LYS A 404 7.64 -21.62 6.05
N ARG A 405 6.77 -20.60 5.93
CA ARG A 405 5.61 -20.58 5.03
C ARG A 405 5.28 -19.15 4.64
N GLY A 406 4.53 -19.00 3.55
CA GLY A 406 4.17 -17.74 2.95
C GLY A 406 5.27 -17.13 2.08
N ILE A 407 4.96 -15.97 1.51
CA ILE A 407 5.80 -15.21 0.59
C ILE A 407 5.90 -13.75 1.06
N PHE A 408 7.01 -13.09 0.77
CA PHE A 408 7.20 -11.70 1.22
C PHE A 408 6.24 -10.72 0.56
N GLN A 409 5.48 -9.97 1.37
CA GLN A 409 4.66 -8.86 0.91
C GLN A 409 5.55 -7.62 0.67
N GLY A 410 5.95 -7.38 -0.58
CA GLY A 410 6.82 -6.25 -0.94
C GLY A 410 7.89 -6.59 -1.97
N ASP A 411 8.06 -7.88 -2.27
CA ASP A 411 8.90 -8.36 -3.36
C ASP A 411 8.23 -8.19 -4.73
N SER A 412 9.07 -8.08 -5.77
CA SER A 412 8.64 -7.94 -7.16
C SER A 412 8.04 -9.23 -7.73
N LEU A 413 8.56 -10.40 -7.34
CA LEU A 413 8.13 -11.71 -7.84
C LEU A 413 6.93 -12.27 -7.07
N SER A 414 6.82 -11.99 -5.77
CA SER A 414 5.75 -12.50 -4.90
C SER A 414 4.33 -12.45 -5.50
N PRO A 415 3.85 -11.34 -6.10
CA PRO A 415 2.50 -11.29 -6.65
C PRO A 415 2.26 -12.28 -7.79
N LEU A 416 3.26 -12.44 -8.67
CA LEU A 416 3.17 -13.45 -9.74
C LEU A 416 3.12 -14.83 -9.11
N TRP A 417 4.04 -15.13 -8.19
CA TRP A 417 4.15 -16.43 -7.54
C TRP A 417 2.88 -16.85 -6.79
N PHE A 418 2.21 -15.89 -6.15
CA PHE A 418 0.91 -16.10 -5.55
C PHE A 418 -0.16 -16.48 -6.60
N CYS A 419 -0.26 -15.72 -7.69
CA CYS A 419 -1.18 -16.05 -8.78
C CYS A 419 -0.88 -17.43 -9.39
N MET A 420 0.40 -17.81 -9.52
CA MET A 420 0.78 -19.15 -9.98
C MET A 420 0.24 -20.22 -9.04
N ALA A 421 0.38 -20.01 -7.73
CA ALA A 421 -0.08 -20.96 -6.71
C ALA A 421 -1.60 -21.11 -6.66
N LEU A 422 -2.36 -20.09 -7.07
CA LEU A 422 -3.81 -20.10 -7.11
C LEU A 422 -4.37 -20.64 -8.45
N ASN A 423 -3.61 -20.55 -9.53
CA ASN A 423 -4.05 -20.91 -10.89
C ASN A 423 -4.58 -22.35 -11.06
N PRO A 424 -4.10 -23.38 -10.33
CA PRO A 424 -4.70 -24.72 -10.38
C PRO A 424 -6.19 -24.73 -10.01
N LEU A 425 -6.62 -23.86 -9.10
CA LEU A 425 -8.04 -23.71 -8.76
C LEU A 425 -8.86 -23.27 -9.98
N SER A 426 -8.34 -22.35 -10.80
CA SER A 426 -9.01 -21.93 -12.03
C SER A 426 -9.20 -23.10 -13.01
N THR A 427 -8.22 -24.00 -13.08
CA THR A 427 -8.30 -25.20 -13.92
C THR A 427 -9.46 -26.10 -13.47
N LEU A 428 -9.58 -26.34 -12.16
CA LEU A 428 -10.67 -27.14 -11.59
C LEU A 428 -12.05 -26.50 -11.78
N LEU A 429 -12.14 -25.18 -11.61
CA LEU A 429 -13.40 -24.46 -11.80
C LEU A 429 -13.86 -24.49 -13.26
N LEU A 430 -12.94 -24.49 -14.22
CA LEU A 430 -13.27 -24.65 -15.64
C LEU A 430 -13.68 -26.10 -15.96
N ASP A 431 -12.93 -27.08 -15.45
CA ASP A 431 -13.23 -28.52 -15.62
C ASP A 431 -14.61 -28.91 -15.07
N SER A 432 -15.09 -28.22 -14.03
CA SER A 432 -16.44 -28.43 -13.49
C SER A 432 -17.58 -28.15 -14.48
N GLY A 433 -17.34 -27.35 -15.52
CA GLY A 433 -18.36 -26.93 -16.50
C GLY A 433 -19.46 -26.02 -15.93
N LEU A 434 -19.36 -25.62 -14.66
CA LEU A 434 -20.31 -24.73 -13.98
C LEU A 434 -19.98 -23.26 -14.27
N GLY A 435 -21.00 -22.42 -14.31
CA GLY A 435 -20.84 -20.98 -14.51
C GLY A 435 -21.96 -20.36 -15.33
N TYR A 436 -21.89 -19.04 -15.51
CA TYR A 436 -22.90 -18.29 -16.25
C TYR A 436 -22.56 -18.23 -17.75
N ARG A 437 -23.52 -18.57 -18.61
CA ARG A 437 -23.34 -18.52 -20.08
C ARG A 437 -23.94 -17.24 -20.66
N LEU A 438 -23.08 -16.38 -21.19
CA LEU A 438 -23.51 -15.15 -21.90
C LEU A 438 -24.25 -15.45 -23.21
N ARG A 439 -23.93 -16.56 -23.90
CA ARG A 439 -24.63 -16.95 -25.13
C ARG A 439 -24.84 -18.46 -25.12
N ARG A 440 -25.93 -18.91 -25.76
CA ARG A 440 -26.09 -20.33 -26.06
C ARG A 440 -24.88 -20.83 -26.88
N GLY A 441 -24.22 -21.88 -26.39
CA GLY A 441 -23.02 -22.44 -27.00
C GLY A 441 -21.71 -21.75 -26.64
N SER A 442 -21.70 -20.67 -25.83
CA SER A 442 -20.45 -20.14 -25.30
C SER A 442 -19.96 -20.96 -24.10
N GLU A 443 -18.65 -20.90 -23.86
CA GLU A 443 -18.05 -21.36 -22.61
C GLU A 443 -18.69 -20.62 -21.42
N PRO A 444 -18.95 -21.32 -20.30
CA PRO A 444 -19.45 -20.70 -19.09
C PRO A 444 -18.37 -19.84 -18.43
N ILE A 445 -18.77 -18.67 -17.94
CA ILE A 445 -17.92 -17.85 -17.06
C ILE A 445 -18.12 -18.39 -15.65
N SER A 446 -17.18 -19.22 -15.20
CA SER A 446 -17.23 -19.84 -13.87
C SER A 446 -16.80 -18.88 -12.75
N HIS A 447 -15.78 -18.07 -12.99
CA HIS A 447 -15.20 -17.21 -11.95
C HIS A 447 -14.42 -16.00 -12.47
N LEU A 448 -14.25 -15.01 -11.59
CA LEU A 448 -13.41 -13.84 -11.76
C LEU A 448 -12.37 -13.78 -10.64
N LEU A 449 -11.13 -13.43 -10.98
CA LEU A 449 -10.02 -13.37 -10.06
C LEU A 449 -9.28 -12.04 -10.13
N TYR A 450 -9.05 -11.44 -8.96
CA TYR A 450 -8.12 -10.34 -8.78
C TYR A 450 -7.20 -10.63 -7.59
N MET A 451 -5.97 -11.09 -7.87
CA MET A 451 -5.07 -11.58 -6.82
C MET A 451 -5.74 -12.74 -6.03
N ASP A 452 -6.04 -12.51 -4.76
CA ASP A 452 -6.74 -13.40 -3.84
C ASP A 452 -8.27 -13.26 -3.87
N ASP A 453 -8.81 -12.15 -4.37
CA ASP A 453 -10.26 -11.95 -4.46
C ASP A 453 -10.85 -12.85 -5.54
N LEU A 454 -11.71 -13.80 -5.13
CA LEU A 454 -12.38 -14.75 -6.00
C LEU A 454 -13.89 -14.55 -5.96
N LYS A 455 -14.49 -14.36 -7.13
CA LYS A 455 -15.94 -14.38 -7.32
C LYS A 455 -16.33 -15.57 -8.20
N LEU A 456 -17.25 -16.39 -7.74
CA LEU A 456 -17.83 -17.51 -8.48
C LEU A 456 -19.21 -17.16 -9.03
N PHE A 457 -19.57 -17.78 -10.14
CA PHE A 457 -20.91 -17.74 -10.73
C PHE A 457 -21.46 -19.15 -10.93
N ALA A 458 -22.78 -19.30 -10.82
CA ALA A 458 -23.52 -20.51 -11.15
C ALA A 458 -24.92 -20.17 -11.70
#